data_AF-A0A3P6SD24-F1
#
_entry.id   AF-A0A3P6SD24-F1
#
_cell.length_a   1.000
_cell.length_b   1.000
_cell.length_c   1.000
_cell.angle_alpha   90.00
_cell.angle_beta   90.00
_cell.angle_gamma   90.00
#
_symmetry.space_group_name_H-M   'P 1'
#
loop_
_entity.id
_entity.type
_entity.pdbx_description
1 polymer ?
#
loop_
_entity_poly.entity_id
_entity_poly.type
_entity_poly.pdbx_seq_one_letter_code
_entity_poly.pdbx_strand_id
1 'polypeptide(L)'
;MNELQTFYNANFQDAEDICDTVGGHLTSIHSYAENVFVAELARMGVPWSDDYARELTWIGLRREGTQSRNWTWTDGTKVDFLAWTQGAPFSGRDCVLV
;
A
#
# COMPACT_ATOMS: atom_id res chain seq x y z
N MET A 1 -20.26 -9.93 -13.29
CA MET A 1 -19.03 -9.16 -13.50
C MET A 1 -18.74 -8.50 -12.17
N ASN A 2 -17.63 -8.86 -11.51
CA ASN A 2 -17.22 -8.13 -10.31
C ASN A 2 -16.51 -6.87 -10.78
N GLU A 3 -17.11 -5.72 -10.53
CA GLU A 3 -16.47 -4.43 -10.76
C GLU A 3 -15.36 -4.23 -9.73
N LEU A 4 -14.23 -3.67 -10.17
CA LEU A 4 -13.19 -3.20 -9.26
C LEU A 4 -13.79 -2.09 -8.39
N GLN A 5 -13.75 -2.29 -7.06
CA GLN A 5 -14.18 -1.27 -6.11
C GLN A 5 -12.97 -0.42 -5.73
N THR A 6 -13.06 0.89 -5.95
CA THR A 6 -12.04 1.86 -5.54
C THR A 6 -12.55 2.66 -4.35
N PHE A 7 -11.76 2.72 -3.28
CA PHE A 7 -12.05 3.48 -2.07
C PHE A 7 -11.18 4.75 -2.03
N TYR A 8 -11.80 5.91 -1.78
CA TYR A 8 -11.10 7.20 -1.78
C TYR A 8 -11.02 7.80 -0.38
N ASN A 9 -9.94 8.55 -0.10
CA ASN A 9 -9.72 9.30 1.15
C ASN A 9 -9.73 8.45 2.44
N ALA A 10 -9.44 7.16 2.34
CA ALA A 10 -9.29 6.28 3.51
C ALA A 10 -7.94 6.52 4.21
N ASN A 11 -7.94 6.50 5.55
CA ASN A 11 -6.69 6.34 6.28
C ASN A 11 -6.20 4.87 6.17
N PHE A 12 -4.95 4.61 6.56
CA PHE A 12 -4.38 3.26 6.45
C PHE A 12 -5.19 2.18 7.18
N GLN A 13 -5.66 2.49 8.40
CA GLN A 13 -6.43 1.53 9.19
C GLN A 13 -7.78 1.25 8.55
N ASP A 14 -8.48 2.27 8.04
CA ASP A 14 -9.74 2.07 7.33
C ASP A 14 -9.56 1.16 6.10
N ALA A 15 -8.44 1.29 5.38
CA ALA A 15 -8.13 0.49 4.21
C ALA A 15 -7.84 -0.98 4.56
N GLU A 16 -7.09 -1.21 5.64
CA GLU A 16 -6.85 -2.56 6.18
C GLU A 16 -8.16 -3.20 6.68
N ASP A 17 -8.97 -2.46 7.43
CA ASP A 17 -10.25 -2.94 7.96
C ASP A 17 -11.19 -3.39 6.82
N ILE A 18 -11.19 -2.68 5.69
CA ILE A 18 -11.96 -3.08 4.50
C ILE A 18 -11.46 -4.42 3.95
N CYS A 19 -10.15 -4.60 3.80
CA CYS A 19 -9.58 -5.89 3.36
C CYS A 19 -9.89 -7.02 4.35
N ASP A 20 -9.85 -6.74 5.65
CA ASP A 20 -10.19 -7.70 6.70
C ASP A 20 -11.65 -8.18 6.60
N THR A 21 -12.59 -7.31 6.19
CA THR A 21 -14.02 -7.69 6.04
C THR A 21 -14.26 -8.79 5.01
N VAL A 22 -13.34 -8.97 4.06
CA VAL A 22 -13.39 -10.02 3.03
C VAL A 22 -12.43 -11.18 3.32
N GLY A 23 -11.82 -11.20 4.52
CA GLY A 23 -10.86 -12.22 4.94
C GLY A 23 -9.50 -12.10 4.26
N GLY A 24 -9.15 -10.91 3.76
CA GLY A 24 -7.84 -10.59 3.21
C GLY A 24 -7.13 -9.52 4.03
N HIS A 25 -6.01 -9.02 3.51
CA HIS A 25 -5.22 -7.93 4.09
C HIS A 25 -4.80 -6.97 2.97
N LEU A 26 -4.33 -5.76 3.30
CA LEU A 26 -3.63 -4.95 2.31
C LEU A 26 -2.43 -5.74 1.76
N THR A 27 -2.20 -5.61 0.45
CA THR A 27 -1.25 -6.48 -0.27
C THR A 27 0.17 -6.35 0.28
N SER A 28 0.83 -7.50 0.41
CA SER A 28 2.28 -7.62 0.50
C SER A 28 2.92 -7.60 -0.88
N ILE A 29 4.24 -7.34 -0.94
CA ILE A 29 5.02 -7.35 -2.19
C ILE A 29 6.36 -8.03 -1.90
N HIS A 30 6.66 -9.10 -2.64
CA HIS A 30 7.80 -10.00 -2.45
C HIS A 30 8.71 -10.09 -3.68
N SER A 31 8.41 -9.35 -4.75
CA SER A 31 9.26 -9.32 -5.94
C SER A 31 9.09 -8.04 -6.75
N TYR A 32 10.07 -7.78 -7.64
CA TYR A 32 9.96 -6.67 -8.59
C TYR A 32 8.77 -6.83 -9.54
N ALA A 33 8.49 -8.05 -10.00
CA ALA A 33 7.37 -8.32 -10.90
C ALA A 33 6.02 -8.02 -10.22
N GLU A 34 5.87 -8.42 -8.97
CA GLU A 34 4.70 -8.10 -8.15
C GLU A 34 4.58 -6.60 -7.90
N ASN A 35 5.68 -5.91 -7.61
CA ASN A 35 5.69 -4.46 -7.45
C ASN A 35 5.15 -3.73 -8.69
N VAL A 36 5.58 -4.14 -9.89
CA VAL A 36 5.09 -3.58 -11.16
C VAL A 36 3.60 -3.88 -11.34
N PHE A 37 3.19 -5.13 -11.14
CA PHE A 37 1.80 -5.55 -11.27
C PHE A 37 0.85 -4.79 -10.33
N VAL A 38 1.22 -4.65 -9.06
CA VAL A 38 0.42 -3.92 -8.06
C VAL A 38 0.34 -2.44 -8.40
N ALA A 39 1.45 -1.81 -8.83
CA ALA A 39 1.44 -0.40 -9.23
C ALA A 39 0.56 -0.13 -10.47
N GLU A 40 0.52 -1.05 -11.43
CA GLU A 40 -0.37 -0.97 -12.58
C GLU A 40 -1.84 -1.13 -12.16
N LEU A 41 -2.13 -2.12 -11.30
CA LEU A 41 -3.47 -2.37 -10.77
C LEU A 41 -3.99 -1.19 -9.95
N ALA A 42 -3.17 -0.57 -9.10
CA ALA A 42 -3.53 0.59 -8.28
C ALA A 42 -3.97 1.80 -9.12
N ARG A 43 -3.48 1.92 -10.36
CA ARG A 43 -3.87 2.99 -11.29
C ARG A 43 -5.14 2.66 -12.08
N MET A 44 -5.56 1.40 -12.12
CA MET A 44 -6.76 1.01 -12.86
C MET A 44 -8.01 1.53 -12.16
N GLY A 45 -8.76 2.40 -12.84
CA GLY A 45 -10.00 2.98 -12.30
C GLY A 45 -9.81 4.25 -11.48
N VAL A 46 -8.56 4.69 -11.24
CA VAL A 46 -8.26 6.00 -10.63
C VAL A 46 -8.18 7.05 -11.73
N PRO A 47 -9.06 8.08 -11.74
CA PRO A 47 -8.96 9.17 -12.70
C PRO A 47 -7.65 9.93 -12.53
N TRP A 48 -7.06 10.34 -13.65
CA TRP A 48 -5.88 11.20 -13.64
C TRP A 48 -6.13 12.47 -12.82
N SER A 49 -5.13 12.90 -12.05
CA SER A 49 -5.22 14.03 -11.13
C SER A 49 -3.90 14.81 -11.11
N ASP A 50 -3.97 16.15 -11.14
CA ASP A 50 -2.81 17.01 -10.88
C ASP A 50 -2.23 16.83 -9.46
N ASP A 51 -3.06 16.32 -8.54
CA ASP A 51 -2.63 15.89 -7.22
C ASP A 51 -2.20 14.42 -7.26
N TYR A 52 -0.89 14.19 -7.38
CA TYR A 52 -0.26 12.88 -7.40
C TYR A 52 -0.63 12.01 -6.19
N ALA A 53 -0.94 12.60 -5.03
CA ALA A 53 -1.33 11.84 -3.85
C ALA A 53 -2.67 11.09 -4.04
N ARG A 54 -3.52 11.57 -4.96
CA ARG A 54 -4.81 10.94 -5.29
C ARG A 54 -4.65 9.75 -6.25
N GLU A 55 -3.46 9.56 -6.81
CA GLU A 55 -3.12 8.43 -7.68
C GLU A 55 -2.45 7.27 -6.91
N LEU A 56 -2.21 7.44 -5.61
CA LEU A 56 -1.51 6.48 -4.76
C LEU A 56 -2.47 5.61 -3.96
N THR A 57 -2.09 4.34 -3.74
CA THR A 57 -2.91 3.37 -3.02
C THR A 57 -2.15 2.76 -1.83
N TRP A 58 -2.84 2.49 -0.72
CA TRP A 58 -2.24 1.82 0.44
C TRP A 58 -1.81 0.39 0.11
N ILE A 59 -0.65 -0.01 0.62
CA ILE A 59 -0.17 -1.41 0.66
C ILE A 59 0.09 -1.80 2.12
N GLY A 60 0.20 -3.09 2.44
CA GLY A 60 0.25 -3.56 3.82
C GLY A 60 1.56 -3.27 4.57
N LEU A 61 2.52 -2.56 3.96
CA LEU A 61 3.82 -2.30 4.58
C LEU A 61 3.68 -1.19 5.62
N ARG A 62 3.98 -1.53 6.87
CA ARG A 62 3.95 -0.60 7.99
C ARG A 62 5.10 -0.79 8.97
N ARG A 63 5.28 0.16 9.87
CA ARG A 63 6.17 0.05 11.04
C ARG A 63 5.48 0.57 12.30
N GLU A 64 5.92 0.11 13.46
CA GLU A 64 5.41 0.62 14.73
C GLU A 64 6.04 1.97 15.07
N GLY A 65 5.37 3.04 14.65
CA GLY A 65 5.82 4.41 14.87
C GLY A 65 7.03 4.81 14.01
N THR A 66 7.22 6.11 13.90
CA THR A 66 8.17 6.72 12.97
C THR A 66 9.64 6.52 13.36
N GLN A 67 9.90 6.13 14.61
CA GLN A 67 11.24 5.85 15.13
C GLN A 67 11.68 4.40 14.86
N SER A 68 10.75 3.49 14.57
CA SER A 68 11.08 2.11 14.26
C SER A 68 11.76 2.00 12.89
N ARG A 69 12.76 1.11 12.83
CA ARG A 69 13.41 0.70 11.57
C ARG A 69 12.86 -0.62 11.05
N ASN A 70 11.99 -1.28 11.82
CA ASN A 70 11.46 -2.59 11.49
C ASN A 70 10.15 -2.42 10.74
N TRP A 71 10.19 -2.75 9.45
CA TRP A 71 9.00 -2.85 8.61
C TRP A 71 8.39 -4.24 8.72
N THR A 72 7.07 -4.31 8.62
CA THR A 72 6.27 -5.55 8.66
C THR A 72 5.09 -5.41 7.71
N TRP A 73 4.68 -6.52 7.09
CA TRP A 73 3.42 -6.60 6.36
C TRP A 73 2.25 -6.89 7.32
N THR A 74 1.07 -6.33 7.04
CA THR A 74 -0.14 -6.57 7.85
C THR A 74 -0.62 -8.01 7.78
N ASP A 75 -0.39 -8.69 6.64
CA ASP A 75 -0.68 -10.11 6.43
C ASP A 75 0.27 -11.09 7.14
N GLY A 76 1.30 -10.57 7.83
CA GLY A 76 2.28 -11.37 8.59
C GLY A 76 3.33 -12.07 7.73
N THR A 77 3.35 -11.86 6.41
CA THR A 77 4.40 -12.39 5.53
C THR A 77 5.75 -11.74 5.83
N LYS A 78 6.83 -12.41 5.41
CA LYS A 78 8.20 -11.92 5.63
C LYS A 78 8.46 -10.65 4.80
N VAL A 79 9.20 -9.70 5.38
CA VAL A 79 9.76 -8.58 4.62
C VAL A 79 11.05 -9.04 3.95
N ASP A 80 10.96 -9.48 2.70
CA ASP A 80 12.09 -9.95 1.89
C ASP A 80 12.29 -9.15 0.59
N PHE A 81 11.45 -8.14 0.37
CA PHE A 81 11.54 -7.21 -0.74
C PHE A 81 11.15 -5.80 -0.29
N LEU A 82 11.95 -4.80 -0.66
CA LEU A 82 11.69 -3.38 -0.42
C LEU A 82 12.17 -2.58 -1.64
N ALA A 83 11.29 -1.79 -2.23
CA ALA A 83 11.56 -0.97 -3.42
C ALA A 83 11.29 0.51 -3.15
N TRP A 84 12.09 1.11 -2.27
CA TRP A 84 11.93 2.53 -1.92
C TRP A 84 12.20 3.44 -3.12
N THR A 85 11.30 4.39 -3.35
CA THR A 85 11.55 5.53 -4.24
C THR A 85 12.61 6.45 -3.65
N GLN A 86 13.23 7.30 -4.46
CA GLN A 86 14.29 8.18 -3.98
C GLN A 86 13.78 9.09 -2.85
N GLY A 87 14.44 9.02 -1.69
CA GLY A 87 14.04 9.78 -0.50
C GLY A 87 12.98 9.10 0.38
N ALA A 88 12.46 7.93 -0.02
CA ALA A 88 11.66 7.07 0.83
C ALA A 88 12.56 6.11 1.65
N PRO A 89 12.13 5.69 2.86
CA PRO A 89 10.90 6.11 3.52
C PRO A 89 10.99 7.55 4.04
N PHE A 90 9.94 8.35 3.79
CA PHE A 90 9.88 9.72 4.31
C PHE A 90 9.86 9.72 5.85
N SER A 91 10.59 10.67 6.45
CA SER A 91 10.50 10.90 7.88
C SER A 91 9.06 11.26 8.26
N GLY A 92 8.53 10.63 9.30
CA GLY A 92 7.18 10.91 9.79
C GLY A 92 6.05 10.05 9.20
N ARG A 93 6.31 9.13 8.25
CA ARG A 93 5.32 8.15 7.77
C ARG A 93 5.65 6.75 8.26
N ASP A 94 4.65 6.04 8.74
CA ASP A 94 4.74 4.66 9.25
C ASP A 94 3.95 3.66 8.40
N CYS A 95 3.22 4.14 7.39
CA CYS A 95 2.43 3.36 6.43
C CYS A 95 2.85 3.73 5.00
N VAL A 96 2.80 2.77 4.07
CA VAL A 96 3.37 2.92 2.72
C VAL A 96 2.30 2.90 1.63
N LEU A 97 2.53 3.72 0.61
CA LEU A 97 1.72 3.80 -0.60
C LEU A 97 2.51 3.23 -1.79
N VAL A 98 1.80 2.70 -2.78
CA VAL A 98 2.31 2.27 -4.11
C VAL A 98 1.77 3.17 -5.21
#